data_AF-A0A6G0WH62-F1
#
_entry.id   AF-A0A6G0WH62-F1
#
_cell.length_a   1.000
_cell.length_b   1.000
_cell.length_c   1.000
_cell.angle_alpha   90.00
_cell.angle_beta   90.00
_cell.angle_gamma   90.00
#
_symmetry.space_group_name_H-M   'P 1'
#
loop_
_entity.id
_entity.type
_entity.pdbx_description
1 polymer ?
#
loop_
_entity_poly.entity_id
_entity_poly.type
_entity_poly.pdbx_seq_one_letter_code
_entity_poly.pdbx_strand_id
1 'polypeptide(L)'
;MAQLDDMTKSGLLYKRSSQDPTKWKPLHAQLTNNELQYFDLLGNQRGGLNLTRIRGPDALTIRPPKNLASDPDWVFELEIEPTKSVALAASSESDMNDWVTAFVLVLSSHVASKSFDKTSTAKSGLLYKQSTNDLTKWSPINVQLTQAELQYFDLHGRQRGGVDMTGIVGPDALTVRPSRPLASEFQWLLELKVHSGKTVTLAASSEREMNDWAFAFLVVLRANARRRRGHVDSLCLPLA
;
A
#
# COMPACT_ATOMS: atom_id res chain seq x y z
N MET A 1 -20.35 -21.12 11.35
CA MET A 1 -18.93 -20.81 11.62
C MET A 1 -18.58 -19.58 10.82
N ALA A 2 -18.37 -18.43 11.47
CA ALA A 2 -18.01 -17.19 10.79
C ALA A 2 -16.61 -17.35 10.20
N GLN A 3 -16.49 -17.17 8.89
CA GLN A 3 -15.22 -17.07 8.19
C GLN A 3 -14.43 -15.95 8.88
N LEU A 4 -13.27 -16.26 9.47
CA LEU A 4 -12.37 -15.22 9.97
C LEU A 4 -11.92 -14.42 8.75
N ASP A 5 -12.60 -13.31 8.48
CA ASP A 5 -12.10 -12.32 7.54
C ASP A 5 -10.77 -11.82 8.10
N ASP A 6 -9.68 -12.15 7.40
CA ASP A 6 -8.29 -11.89 7.82
C ASP A 6 -8.14 -10.39 8.14
N MET A 7 -8.14 -10.06 9.44
CA MET A 7 -8.10 -8.69 9.93
C MET A 7 -6.78 -8.06 9.46
N THR A 8 -6.87 -6.97 8.70
CA THR A 8 -5.71 -6.33 8.09
C THR A 8 -5.07 -5.30 9.03
N LYS A 9 -5.87 -4.48 9.72
CA LYS A 9 -5.39 -3.53 10.75
C LYS A 9 -6.52 -3.21 11.72
N SER A 10 -6.17 -2.92 12.97
CA SER A 10 -7.10 -2.35 13.94
C SER A 10 -6.41 -1.28 14.78
N GLY A 11 -7.19 -0.37 15.38
CA GLY A 11 -6.66 0.68 16.23
C GLY A 11 -7.58 1.89 16.35
N LEU A 12 -7.09 2.93 17.01
CA LEU A 12 -7.83 4.18 17.20
C LEU A 12 -7.80 5.03 15.92
N LEU A 13 -8.95 5.57 15.55
CA LEU A 13 -9.11 6.62 14.55
C LEU A 13 -10.08 7.67 15.08
N TYR A 14 -10.03 8.86 14.49
CA TYR A 14 -11.01 9.92 14.74
C TYR A 14 -11.85 10.11 13.49
N LYS A 15 -13.16 9.96 13.61
CA LYS A 15 -14.08 10.20 12.50
C LYS A 15 -14.71 11.57 12.61
N ARG A 16 -14.72 12.29 11.49
CA ARG A 16 -15.43 13.57 11.40
C ARG A 16 -16.93 13.35 11.48
N SER A 17 -17.62 14.11 12.32
CA SER A 17 -19.07 14.02 12.47
C SER A 17 -19.77 14.53 11.21
N SER A 18 -20.73 13.75 10.70
CA SER A 18 -21.56 14.16 9.57
C SER A 18 -22.51 15.30 9.90
N GLN A 19 -22.86 15.46 11.19
CA GLN A 19 -23.74 16.54 11.67
C GLN A 19 -22.98 17.84 11.96
N ASP A 20 -21.70 17.72 12.28
CA ASP A 20 -20.85 18.85 12.66
C ASP A 20 -19.43 18.60 12.17
N PRO A 21 -19.04 19.15 11.00
CA PRO A 21 -17.76 18.86 10.37
C PRO A 21 -16.57 19.40 11.18
N THR A 22 -16.80 20.24 12.19
CA THR A 22 -15.75 20.73 13.10
C THR A 22 -15.43 19.75 14.22
N LYS A 23 -16.28 18.73 14.44
CA LYS A 23 -16.14 17.77 15.52
C LYS A 23 -15.59 16.44 15.05
N TRP A 24 -14.56 16.00 15.74
CA TRP A 24 -13.93 14.71 15.58
C TRP A 24 -14.29 13.80 16.75
N LYS A 25 -14.73 12.57 16.46
CA LYS A 25 -15.09 11.59 17.50
C LYS A 25 -14.13 10.41 17.46
N PRO A 26 -13.52 10.04 18.60
CA PRO A 26 -12.67 8.86 18.66
C PRO A 26 -13.52 7.60 18.45
N LEU A 27 -12.98 6.65 17.72
CA LEU A 27 -13.56 5.33 17.52
C LEU A 27 -12.45 4.29 17.41
N HIS A 28 -12.80 3.06 17.77
CA HIS A 28 -11.94 1.93 17.47
C HIS A 28 -12.32 1.40 16.08
N ALA A 29 -11.37 1.38 15.15
CA ALA A 29 -11.57 0.89 13.80
C ALA A 29 -10.98 -0.51 13.64
N GLN A 30 -11.67 -1.36 12.87
CA GLN A 30 -11.17 -2.67 12.44
C GLN A 30 -11.33 -2.76 10.93
N LEU A 31 -10.21 -2.89 10.23
CA LEU A 31 -10.13 -3.02 8.79
C LEU A 31 -9.91 -4.48 8.43
N THR A 32 -10.84 -5.06 7.69
CA THR A 32 -10.74 -6.38 7.07
C THR A 32 -10.49 -6.22 5.57
N ASN A 33 -10.46 -7.33 4.84
CA ASN A 33 -10.42 -7.26 3.37
C ASN A 33 -11.67 -6.60 2.80
N ASN A 34 -12.85 -6.79 3.41
CA ASN A 34 -14.11 -6.40 2.79
C ASN A 34 -14.71 -5.14 3.40
N GLU A 35 -14.34 -4.80 4.63
CA GLU A 35 -15.00 -3.75 5.38
C GLU A 35 -14.09 -3.02 6.36
N LEU A 36 -14.45 -1.77 6.63
CA LEU A 36 -13.96 -1.02 7.78
C LEU A 36 -15.10 -0.93 8.80
N GLN A 37 -15.03 -1.70 9.87
CA GLN A 37 -15.95 -1.59 10.98
C GLN A 37 -15.47 -0.55 11.99
N TYR A 38 -16.39 0.18 12.61
CA TYR A 38 -16.05 1.14 13.65
C TYR A 38 -16.94 0.98 14.88
N PHE A 39 -16.29 1.00 16.04
CA PHE A 39 -16.86 0.78 17.35
C PHE A 39 -16.67 2.05 18.19
N ASP A 40 -17.62 2.33 19.08
CA ASP A 40 -17.36 3.33 20.12
C ASP A 40 -16.33 2.81 21.14
N LEU A 41 -15.92 3.69 22.05
CA LEU A 41 -14.94 3.36 23.09
C LEU A 41 -15.44 2.31 24.10
N LEU A 42 -16.75 1.99 24.09
CA LEU A 42 -17.34 0.94 24.91
C LEU A 42 -17.40 -0.41 24.16
N GLY A 43 -16.94 -0.45 22.91
CA GLY A 43 -16.94 -1.64 22.06
C GLY A 43 -18.24 -1.89 21.30
N ASN A 44 -19.21 -0.97 21.34
CA ASN A 44 -20.44 -1.13 20.57
C ASN A 44 -20.21 -0.72 19.11
N GLN A 45 -20.62 -1.57 18.17
CA GLN A 45 -20.51 -1.27 16.75
C GLN A 45 -21.41 -0.08 16.39
N ARG A 46 -20.80 0.99 15.87
CA ARG A 46 -21.51 2.21 15.42
C ARG A 46 -21.76 2.20 13.92
N GLY A 47 -21.11 1.30 13.18
CA GLY A 47 -21.37 1.04 11.77
C GLY A 47 -20.15 0.45 11.08
N GLY A 48 -20.16 0.53 9.75
CA GLY A 48 -19.04 0.11 8.92
C GLY A 48 -19.11 0.66 7.50
N LEU A 49 -18.00 0.55 6.79
CA LEU A 49 -17.89 0.85 5.36
C LEU A 49 -17.62 -0.44 4.62
N ASN A 50 -18.42 -0.73 3.60
CA ASN A 50 -18.14 -1.84 2.69
C ASN A 50 -17.13 -1.38 1.62
N LEU A 51 -15.92 -1.92 1.68
CA LEU A 51 -14.78 -1.58 0.82
C LEU A 51 -14.84 -2.28 -0.54
N THR A 52 -15.69 -3.30 -0.72
CA THR A 52 -15.88 -3.95 -2.02
C THR A 52 -16.60 -3.05 -3.02
N ARG A 53 -17.26 -1.98 -2.54
CA ARG A 53 -17.95 -0.97 -3.36
C ARG A 53 -17.05 0.18 -3.81
N ILE A 54 -15.89 0.33 -3.18
CA ILE A 54 -14.96 1.43 -3.44
C ILE A 54 -14.12 1.10 -4.68
N ARG A 55 -14.08 2.01 -5.65
CA ARG A 55 -13.40 1.82 -6.95
C ARG A 55 -11.91 2.10 -6.86
N GLY A 56 -11.18 1.19 -6.20
CA GLY A 56 -9.72 1.19 -6.23
C GLY A 56 -9.05 2.23 -5.32
N PRO A 57 -7.71 2.35 -5.40
CA PRO A 57 -6.93 3.15 -4.47
C PRO A 57 -7.13 4.67 -4.64
N ASP A 58 -7.56 5.13 -5.82
CA ASP A 58 -7.80 6.54 -6.13
C ASP A 58 -8.92 7.16 -5.27
N ALA A 59 -9.75 6.33 -4.65
CA ALA A 59 -10.77 6.74 -3.71
C ALA A 59 -10.20 7.23 -2.36
N LEU A 60 -8.91 6.98 -2.07
CA LEU A 60 -8.25 7.45 -0.87
C LEU A 60 -7.49 8.75 -1.18
N THR A 61 -7.91 9.83 -0.54
CA THR A 61 -7.23 11.14 -0.63
C THR A 61 -6.63 11.51 0.71
N ILE A 62 -5.32 11.74 0.76
CA ILE A 62 -4.65 12.32 1.92
C ILE A 62 -4.82 13.84 1.82
N ARG A 63 -5.35 14.47 2.87
CA ARG A 63 -5.49 15.93 2.92
C ARG A 63 -4.36 16.51 3.78
N PRO A 64 -3.67 17.56 3.31
CA PRO A 64 -2.70 18.22 4.16
C PRO A 64 -3.40 18.86 5.37
N PRO A 65 -2.70 19.00 6.52
CA PRO A 65 -3.21 19.74 7.66
C PRO A 65 -3.67 21.13 7.20
N LYS A 66 -4.91 21.50 7.51
CA LYS A 66 -5.33 22.89 7.38
C LYS A 66 -4.97 23.59 8.68
N ASN A 67 -4.37 24.79 8.60
CA ASN A 67 -4.05 25.66 9.75
C ASN A 67 -5.31 26.22 10.45
N LEU A 68 -6.33 25.40 10.66
CA LEU A 68 -7.47 25.66 11.52
C LEU A 68 -7.15 25.01 12.85
N ALA A 69 -7.12 25.80 13.93
CA ALA A 69 -6.74 25.38 15.28
C ALA A 69 -7.55 24.20 15.88
N SER A 70 -8.51 23.64 15.13
CA SER A 70 -9.40 22.54 15.53
C SER A 70 -9.32 21.29 14.66
N ASP A 71 -8.58 21.32 13.54
CA ASP A 71 -8.43 20.13 12.68
C ASP A 71 -7.22 19.30 13.12
N PRO A 72 -7.35 17.97 13.21
CA PRO A 72 -6.20 17.09 13.42
C PRO A 72 -5.21 17.21 12.27
N ASP A 73 -3.92 17.06 12.58
CA ASP A 73 -2.85 17.24 11.60
C ASP A 73 -2.83 16.13 10.52
N TRP A 74 -3.38 14.96 10.84
CA TRP A 74 -3.21 13.73 10.06
C TRP A 74 -4.53 13.19 9.53
N VAL A 75 -5.12 13.91 8.56
CA VAL A 75 -6.45 13.62 8.01
C VAL A 75 -6.35 12.95 6.64
N PHE A 76 -7.10 11.87 6.46
CA PHE A 76 -7.34 11.23 5.17
C PHE A 76 -8.83 11.03 4.94
N GLU A 77 -9.22 10.98 3.68
CA GLU A 77 -10.61 10.86 3.27
C GLU A 77 -10.77 9.67 2.34
N LEU A 78 -11.74 8.83 2.65
CA LEU A 78 -12.16 7.71 1.83
C LEU A 78 -13.44 8.11 1.10
N GLU A 79 -13.35 8.28 -0.21
CA GLU A 79 -14.49 8.41 -1.09
C GLU A 79 -15.14 7.04 -1.29
N ILE A 80 -16.39 6.90 -0.87
CA ILE A 80 -17.12 5.64 -1.00
C ILE A 80 -17.97 5.67 -2.27
N GLU A 81 -18.59 6.82 -2.53
CA GLU A 81 -19.40 7.16 -3.70
C GLU A 81 -19.12 8.64 -4.05
N PRO A 82 -19.42 9.10 -5.28
CA PRO A 82 -19.16 10.48 -5.71
C PRO A 82 -19.75 11.56 -4.78
N THR A 83 -20.78 11.21 -4.00
CA THR A 83 -21.47 12.10 -3.06
C THR A 83 -21.22 11.75 -1.60
N LYS A 84 -20.45 10.70 -1.31
CA LYS A 84 -20.27 10.17 0.04
C LYS A 84 -18.81 9.87 0.31
N SER A 85 -18.21 10.71 1.14
CA SER A 85 -16.88 10.52 1.68
C SER A 85 -16.91 10.37 3.20
N VAL A 86 -15.88 9.71 3.74
CA VAL A 86 -15.64 9.66 5.19
C VAL A 86 -14.25 10.20 5.46
N ALA A 87 -14.20 11.28 6.23
CA ALA A 87 -12.95 11.84 6.75
C ALA A 87 -12.58 11.15 8.07
N LEU A 88 -11.35 10.63 8.10
CA LEU A 88 -10.73 9.96 9.22
C LEU A 88 -9.43 10.69 9.55
N ALA A 89 -9.05 10.67 10.82
CA ALA A 89 -7.77 11.18 11.26
C ALA A 89 -7.07 10.19 12.19
N ALA A 90 -5.76 10.19 12.12
CA ALA A 90 -4.91 9.41 13.02
C ALA A 90 -4.30 10.29 14.12
N SER A 91 -3.85 9.65 15.20
CA SER A 91 -3.16 10.32 16.31
C SER A 91 -1.77 10.84 15.97
N SER A 92 -1.14 10.27 14.93
CA SER A 92 0.21 10.60 14.51
C SER A 92 0.38 10.39 13.00
N GLU A 93 1.44 10.98 12.43
CA GLU A 93 1.84 10.75 11.04
C GLU A 93 2.11 9.26 10.78
N SER A 94 2.82 8.61 11.70
CA SER A 94 3.13 7.17 11.60
C SER A 94 1.85 6.34 11.55
N ASP A 95 0.89 6.62 12.44
CA ASP A 95 -0.40 5.91 12.43
C ASP A 95 -1.18 6.15 11.14
N MET A 96 -1.18 7.40 10.64
CA MET A 96 -1.83 7.75 9.38
C MET A 96 -1.23 6.96 8.22
N ASN A 97 0.09 6.94 8.12
CA ASN A 97 0.80 6.20 7.07
C ASN A 97 0.45 4.71 7.13
N ASP A 98 0.47 4.09 8.31
CA ASP A 98 0.08 2.68 8.46
C ASP A 98 -1.37 2.42 8.03
N TRP A 99 -2.30 3.31 8.40
CA TRP A 99 -3.71 3.20 8.02
C TRP A 99 -3.91 3.35 6.52
N VAL A 100 -3.31 4.38 5.92
CA VAL A 100 -3.31 4.61 4.47
C VAL A 100 -2.74 3.40 3.74
N THR A 101 -1.60 2.87 4.18
CA THR A 101 -0.99 1.66 3.62
C THR A 101 -1.95 0.48 3.68
N ALA A 102 -2.62 0.27 4.82
CA ALA A 102 -3.58 -0.81 4.98
C ALA A 102 -4.81 -0.64 4.05
N PHE A 103 -5.35 0.58 3.91
CA PHE A 103 -6.45 0.87 3.00
C PHE A 103 -6.05 0.63 1.55
N VAL A 104 -4.93 1.17 1.09
CA VAL A 104 -4.47 0.97 -0.29
C VAL A 104 -4.26 -0.50 -0.58
N LEU A 105 -3.68 -1.25 0.36
CA LEU A 105 -3.51 -2.71 0.24
C LEU A 105 -4.85 -3.44 0.08
N VAL A 106 -5.90 -3.03 0.80
CA VAL A 106 -7.22 -3.64 0.70
C VAL A 106 -7.89 -3.26 -0.62
N LEU A 107 -7.98 -1.97 -0.92
CA LEU A 107 -8.64 -1.43 -2.10
C LEU A 107 -8.00 -1.93 -3.40
N SER A 108 -6.67 -1.94 -3.45
CA SER A 108 -5.93 -2.47 -4.60
C SER A 108 -6.08 -3.98 -4.75
N SER A 109 -6.29 -4.72 -3.66
CA SER A 109 -6.55 -6.15 -3.75
C SER A 109 -7.92 -6.46 -4.38
N HIS A 110 -8.89 -5.56 -4.26
CA HIS A 110 -10.18 -5.67 -4.96
C HIS A 110 -10.03 -5.41 -6.45
N VAL A 111 -9.20 -4.44 -6.83
CA VAL A 111 -8.83 -4.23 -8.24
C VAL A 111 -8.10 -5.47 -8.76
N ALA A 112 -7.15 -6.01 -7.99
CA ALA A 112 -6.33 -7.12 -8.43
C ALA A 112 -7.06 -8.48 -8.47
N SER A 113 -8.10 -8.67 -7.65
CA SER A 113 -8.94 -9.87 -7.68
C SER A 113 -9.77 -10.00 -8.96
N LYS A 114 -9.93 -8.91 -9.73
CA LYS A 114 -10.40 -8.96 -11.12
C LYS A 114 -9.20 -9.28 -12.01
N SER A 115 -8.79 -10.55 -11.97
CA SER A 115 -7.75 -11.17 -12.79
C SER A 115 -6.46 -10.32 -12.97
N PHE A 116 -5.59 -10.32 -11.97
CA PHE A 116 -4.16 -10.17 -12.27
C PHE A 116 -3.72 -11.41 -13.05
N ASP A 117 -3.73 -11.29 -14.38
CA ASP A 117 -2.96 -12.21 -15.19
C ASP A 117 -1.48 -12.04 -14.82
N LYS A 118 -0.69 -13.12 -14.81
CA LYS A 118 0.72 -13.08 -14.37
C LYS A 118 1.54 -12.05 -15.17
N THR A 119 1.10 -11.78 -16.39
CA THR A 119 1.67 -10.87 -17.37
C THR A 119 1.13 -9.45 -17.28
N SER A 120 0.09 -9.20 -16.48
CA SER A 120 -0.49 -7.87 -16.33
C SER A 120 0.48 -6.95 -15.59
N THR A 121 0.79 -5.82 -16.21
CA THR A 121 1.62 -4.78 -15.63
C THR A 121 0.87 -4.08 -14.51
N ALA A 122 1.34 -4.26 -13.27
CA ALA A 122 0.84 -3.56 -12.09
C ALA A 122 1.16 -2.07 -12.15
N LYS A 123 2.40 -1.74 -12.55
CA LYS A 123 2.84 -0.34 -12.74
C LYS A 123 4.05 -0.31 -13.67
N SER A 124 4.15 0.73 -14.48
CA SER A 124 5.33 1.03 -15.27
C SER A 124 5.69 2.51 -15.17
N GLY A 125 6.98 2.84 -15.25
CA GLY A 125 7.44 4.22 -15.19
C GLY A 125 8.95 4.33 -15.00
N LEU A 126 9.43 5.56 -14.89
CA LEU A 126 10.83 5.85 -14.67
C LEU A 126 11.18 5.72 -13.18
N LEU A 127 12.29 5.06 -12.87
CA LEU A 127 12.92 5.07 -11.56
C LEU A 127 14.43 5.21 -11.72
N TYR A 128 15.11 5.52 -10.63
CA TYR A 128 16.57 5.52 -10.58
C TYR A 128 17.02 4.29 -9.82
N LYS A 129 17.89 3.49 -10.41
CA LYS A 129 18.45 2.30 -9.76
C LYS A 129 19.86 2.58 -9.29
N GLN A 130 20.14 2.21 -8.04
CA GLN A 130 21.48 2.26 -7.49
C GLN A 130 22.35 1.16 -8.12
N SER A 131 23.60 1.50 -8.45
CA SER A 131 24.57 0.52 -8.93
C SER A 131 24.96 -0.43 -7.79
N THR A 132 25.08 -1.72 -8.09
CA THR A 132 25.51 -2.72 -7.11
C THR A 132 27.01 -2.64 -6.82
N ASN A 133 27.79 -2.11 -7.76
CA ASN A 133 29.25 -2.04 -7.65
C ASN A 133 29.71 -0.69 -7.10
N ASP A 134 28.86 0.32 -7.16
CA ASP A 134 29.18 1.69 -6.78
C ASP A 134 27.92 2.35 -6.20
N LEU A 135 27.81 2.35 -4.87
CA LEU A 135 26.62 2.82 -4.18
C LEU A 135 26.38 4.34 -4.32
N THR A 136 27.36 5.10 -4.83
CA THR A 136 27.15 6.53 -5.10
C THR A 136 26.56 6.77 -6.49
N LYS A 137 26.55 5.76 -7.37
CA LYS A 137 26.06 5.90 -8.75
C LYS A 137 24.61 5.45 -8.87
N TRP A 138 23.84 6.34 -9.49
CA TRP A 138 22.44 6.12 -9.85
C TRP A 138 22.29 6.17 -11.37
N SER A 139 21.36 5.38 -11.90
CA SER A 139 21.06 5.39 -13.33
C SER A 139 19.56 5.36 -13.56
N PRO A 140 19.03 6.21 -14.46
CA PRO A 140 17.63 6.17 -14.82
C PRO A 140 17.32 4.88 -15.58
N ILE A 141 16.24 4.22 -15.20
CA ILE A 141 15.74 3.01 -15.82
C ILE A 141 14.22 3.08 -15.97
N ASN A 142 13.70 2.57 -17.08
CA ASN A 142 12.28 2.29 -17.20
C ASN A 142 12.01 0.97 -16.50
N VAL A 143 10.99 0.94 -15.65
CA VAL A 143 10.65 -0.21 -14.83
C VAL A 143 9.25 -0.67 -15.19
N GLN A 144 9.07 -1.99 -15.29
CA GLN A 144 7.75 -2.61 -15.39
C GLN A 144 7.61 -3.63 -14.26
N LEU A 145 6.66 -3.38 -13.37
CA LEU A 145 6.30 -4.29 -12.30
C LEU A 145 5.08 -5.10 -12.75
N THR A 146 5.24 -6.41 -12.77
CA THR A 146 4.16 -7.39 -12.92
C THR A 146 4.04 -8.20 -11.63
N GLN A 147 3.08 -9.11 -11.56
CA GLN A 147 3.00 -10.03 -10.42
C GLN A 147 4.21 -10.97 -10.34
N ALA A 148 4.75 -11.38 -11.50
CA ALA A 148 5.83 -12.36 -11.58
C ALA A 148 7.21 -11.73 -11.53
N GLU A 149 7.39 -10.56 -12.14
CA GLU A 149 8.71 -9.96 -12.35
C GLU A 149 8.69 -8.43 -12.25
N LEU A 150 9.81 -7.89 -11.79
CA LEU A 150 10.18 -6.48 -11.91
C LEU A 150 11.25 -6.37 -12.98
N GLN A 151 10.89 -5.87 -14.17
CA GLN A 151 11.78 -5.77 -15.32
C GLN A 151 12.39 -4.38 -15.43
N TYR A 152 13.67 -4.32 -15.82
CA TYR A 152 14.42 -3.09 -16.02
C TYR A 152 14.73 -2.91 -17.50
N PHE A 153 14.47 -1.72 -18.01
CA PHE A 153 14.79 -1.32 -19.36
C PHE A 153 15.65 -0.07 -19.34
N ASP A 154 16.56 0.05 -20.31
CA ASP A 154 17.23 1.32 -20.55
C ASP A 154 16.26 2.35 -21.16
N LEU A 155 16.76 3.58 -21.36
CA LEU A 155 15.97 4.67 -21.94
C LEU A 155 15.60 4.42 -23.42
N HIS A 156 16.21 3.43 -24.07
CA HIS A 156 15.89 3.00 -25.43
C HIS A 156 14.93 1.81 -25.46
N GLY A 157 14.44 1.37 -24.30
CA GLY A 157 13.50 0.25 -24.19
C GLY A 157 14.13 -1.13 -24.26
N ARG A 158 15.47 -1.25 -24.20
CA ARG A 158 16.14 -2.56 -24.18
C ARG A 158 16.17 -3.10 -22.76
N GLN A 159 15.78 -4.36 -22.57
CA GLN A 159 15.80 -4.99 -21.27
C GLN A 159 17.24 -5.17 -20.76
N ARG A 160 17.52 -4.64 -19.57
CA ARG A 160 18.82 -4.70 -18.89
C ARG A 160 18.88 -5.78 -17.82
N GLY A 161 17.73 -6.22 -17.33
CA GLY A 161 17.61 -7.28 -16.34
C GLY A 161 16.23 -7.32 -15.71
N GLY A 162 16.10 -8.05 -14.61
CA GLY A 162 14.89 -8.07 -13.82
C GLY A 162 15.07 -8.80 -12.48
N VAL A 163 14.01 -8.78 -11.69
CA VAL A 163 13.91 -9.50 -10.41
C VAL A 163 12.67 -10.36 -10.44
N ASP A 164 12.84 -11.64 -10.09
CA ASP A 164 11.71 -12.53 -9.84
C ASP A 164 10.99 -12.11 -8.56
N MET A 165 9.72 -11.71 -8.72
CA MET A 165 8.83 -11.27 -7.66
C MET A 165 8.06 -12.43 -7.04
N THR A 166 8.00 -13.60 -7.70
CA THR A 166 7.12 -14.71 -7.29
C THR A 166 7.47 -15.26 -5.92
N GLY A 167 8.76 -15.22 -5.55
CA GLY A 167 9.23 -15.60 -4.23
C GLY A 167 9.00 -14.54 -3.16
N ILE A 168 8.94 -13.27 -3.53
CA ILE A 168 8.93 -12.15 -2.59
C ILE A 168 7.51 -11.94 -2.06
N VAL A 169 7.37 -11.99 -0.74
CA VAL A 169 6.07 -11.95 -0.05
C VAL A 169 6.11 -11.05 1.18
N GLY A 170 4.96 -10.45 1.49
CA GLY A 170 4.76 -9.67 2.70
C GLY A 170 5.33 -8.24 2.61
N PRO A 171 4.82 -7.32 3.44
CA PRO A 171 5.26 -5.93 3.45
C PRO A 171 6.72 -5.77 3.90
N ASP A 172 7.24 -6.67 4.75
CA ASP A 172 8.60 -6.59 5.30
C ASP A 172 9.72 -6.73 4.25
N ALA A 173 9.37 -7.21 3.05
CA ALA A 173 10.27 -7.26 1.91
C ALA A 173 10.50 -5.89 1.26
N LEU A 174 9.64 -4.91 1.53
CA LEU A 174 9.74 -3.55 1.02
C LEU A 174 10.06 -2.59 2.16
N THR A 175 11.07 -1.75 1.97
CA THR A 175 11.39 -0.65 2.88
C THR A 175 11.33 0.66 2.11
N VAL A 176 10.54 1.60 2.61
CA VAL A 176 10.45 2.97 2.11
C VAL A 176 11.16 3.87 3.10
N ARG A 177 12.10 4.70 2.64
CA ARG A 177 12.76 5.66 3.52
C ARG A 177 13.12 6.96 2.83
N PRO A 178 13.03 8.11 3.54
CA PRO A 178 13.67 9.32 3.07
C PRO A 178 15.18 9.12 3.05
N SER A 179 15.83 9.59 1.99
CA SER A 179 17.27 9.72 1.93
C SER A 179 17.70 10.88 2.82
N ARG A 180 18.75 10.67 3.63
CA ARG A 180 19.36 11.78 4.37
C ARG A 180 20.00 12.74 3.36
N PRO A 181 19.84 14.07 3.53
CA PRO A 181 20.25 15.08 2.54
C PRO A 181 21.75 15.11 2.18
N LEU A 182 22.59 14.32 2.86
CA LEU A 182 24.03 14.27 2.65
C LEU A 182 24.51 13.05 1.85
N ALA A 183 23.65 12.06 1.58
CA ALA A 183 24.10 10.75 1.06
C ALA A 183 23.61 10.39 -0.35
N SER A 184 22.59 11.07 -0.87
CA SER A 184 22.03 10.74 -2.20
C SER A 184 21.34 11.95 -2.82
N GLU A 185 21.44 12.08 -4.14
CA GLU A 185 20.75 13.09 -4.96
C GLU A 185 19.22 12.94 -4.92
N PHE A 186 18.73 11.76 -4.54
CA PHE A 186 17.30 11.46 -4.43
C PHE A 186 16.84 11.51 -2.98
N GLN A 187 15.67 12.10 -2.75
CA GLN A 187 15.06 12.23 -1.42
C GLN A 187 14.30 10.99 -0.96
N TRP A 188 13.90 10.10 -1.87
CA TRP A 188 12.98 9.00 -1.55
C TRP A 188 13.50 7.67 -2.11
N LEU A 189 13.73 6.72 -1.21
CA LEU A 189 14.32 5.42 -1.53
C LEU A 189 13.32 4.29 -1.28
N LEU A 190 13.32 3.32 -2.19
CA LEU A 190 12.58 2.07 -2.18
C LEU A 190 13.59 0.92 -2.18
N GLU A 191 13.62 0.14 -1.11
CA GLU A 191 14.47 -1.04 -0.99
C GLU A 191 13.63 -2.30 -1.02
N LEU A 192 13.92 -3.17 -1.98
CA LEU A 192 13.28 -4.47 -2.11
C LEU A 192 14.26 -5.58 -1.75
N LYS A 193 13.94 -6.34 -0.70
CA LYS A 193 14.70 -7.52 -0.28
C LYS A 193 14.31 -8.73 -1.12
N VAL A 194 15.25 -9.25 -1.89
CA VAL A 194 15.07 -10.41 -2.75
C VAL A 194 15.51 -11.67 -2.00
N HIS A 195 14.90 -12.83 -2.30
CA HIS A 195 15.21 -14.12 -1.64
C HIS A 195 16.70 -14.52 -1.68
N SER A 196 17.49 -13.98 -2.61
CA SER A 196 18.94 -14.22 -2.69
C SER A 196 19.77 -13.47 -1.63
N GLY A 197 19.12 -12.76 -0.70
CA GLY A 197 19.79 -11.86 0.25
C GLY A 197 20.25 -10.54 -0.40
N LYS A 198 20.00 -10.36 -1.71
CA LYS A 198 20.29 -9.13 -2.42
C LYS A 198 19.17 -8.12 -2.16
N THR A 199 19.57 -6.86 -1.95
CA THR A 199 18.64 -5.74 -1.90
C THR A 199 18.72 -4.97 -3.21
N VAL A 200 17.56 -4.65 -3.79
CA VAL A 200 17.48 -3.71 -4.90
C VAL A 200 17.05 -2.36 -4.34
N THR A 201 17.91 -1.36 -4.53
CA THR A 201 17.61 0.03 -4.16
C THR A 201 17.16 0.80 -5.40
N LEU A 202 15.97 1.38 -5.31
CA LEU A 202 15.36 2.25 -6.30
C LEU A 202 15.08 3.62 -5.67
N ALA A 203 15.00 4.65 -6.49
CA ALA A 203 14.61 5.98 -6.07
C ALA A 203 13.62 6.58 -7.07
N ALA A 204 12.66 7.35 -6.56
CA ALA A 204 11.67 8.05 -7.36
C ALA A 204 11.98 9.55 -7.42
N SER A 205 11.47 10.25 -8.42
CA SER A 205 11.73 11.68 -8.61
C SER A 205 11.00 12.58 -7.61
N SER A 206 9.94 12.06 -6.99
CA SER A 206 9.13 12.77 -6.01
C SER A 206 8.55 11.81 -4.96
N GLU A 207 8.09 12.37 -3.84
CA GLU A 207 7.38 11.61 -2.80
C GLU A 207 6.14 10.93 -3.35
N ARG A 208 5.35 11.66 -4.14
CA ARG A 208 4.13 11.14 -4.77
C ARG A 208 4.43 9.92 -5.63
N GLU A 209 5.44 10.02 -6.49
CA GLU A 209 5.83 8.90 -7.35
C GLU A 209 6.35 7.72 -6.53
N MET A 210 7.13 7.97 -5.47
CA MET A 210 7.59 6.93 -4.55
C MET A 210 6.40 6.21 -3.91
N ASN A 211 5.42 6.95 -3.39
CA ASN A 211 4.22 6.37 -2.77
C ASN A 211 3.46 5.49 -3.77
N ASP A 212 3.24 5.97 -5.00
CA ASP A 212 2.58 5.18 -6.04
C ASP A 212 3.33 3.87 -6.34
N TRP A 213 4.66 3.89 -6.36
CA TRP A 213 5.47 2.70 -6.54
C TRP A 213 5.44 1.78 -5.33
N ALA A 214 5.54 2.32 -4.11
CA ALA A 214 5.44 1.54 -2.88
C ALA A 214 4.13 0.77 -2.82
N PHE A 215 3.02 1.44 -3.16
CA PHE A 215 1.72 0.81 -3.24
C PHE A 215 1.67 -0.30 -4.29
N ALA A 216 2.16 -0.05 -5.50
CA ALA A 216 2.20 -1.08 -6.55
C ALA A 216 3.00 -2.32 -6.11
N PHE A 217 4.14 -2.14 -5.43
CA PHE A 217 4.90 -3.24 -4.86
C PHE A 217 4.11 -4.00 -3.81
N LEU A 218 3.52 -3.31 -2.84
CA LEU A 218 2.74 -3.92 -1.77
C LEU A 218 1.57 -4.75 -2.30
N VAL A 219 0.92 -4.31 -3.39
CA VAL A 219 -0.13 -5.06 -4.07
C VAL A 219 0.39 -6.38 -4.62
N VAL A 220 1.51 -6.35 -5.34
CA VAL A 220 2.16 -7.56 -5.89
C VAL A 220 2.59 -8.50 -4.76
N LEU A 221 3.23 -7.99 -3.71
CA LEU A 221 3.69 -8.76 -2.56
C LEU A 221 2.54 -9.45 -1.82
N ARG A 222 1.40 -8.77 -1.66
CA ARG A 222 0.19 -9.35 -1.07
C ARG A 222 -0.42 -10.42 -1.96
N ALA A 223 -0.49 -10.17 -3.28
CA ALA A 223 -0.99 -11.16 -4.24
C ALA A 223 -0.13 -12.44 -4.22
N ASN A 224 1.20 -12.30 -4.12
CA ASN A 224 2.12 -13.43 -4.04
C ASN A 224 1.99 -14.18 -2.69
N ALA A 225 1.78 -13.47 -1.58
CA ALA A 225 1.49 -14.08 -0.30
C ALA A 225 0.21 -14.94 -0.33
N ARG A 226 -0.87 -14.45 -0.95
CA ARG A 226 -2.13 -15.20 -1.13
C ARG A 226 -1.93 -16.46 -1.99
N ARG A 227 -1.18 -16.36 -3.08
CA ARG A 227 -0.85 -17.52 -3.94
C ARG A 227 -0.09 -18.60 -3.18
N ARG A 228 0.89 -18.21 -2.35
CA ARG A 228 1.64 -19.18 -1.52
C ARG A 228 0.72 -19.90 -0.53
N ARG A 229 -0.17 -19.19 0.17
CA ARG A 229 -1.14 -19.82 1.09
C ARG A 229 -2.06 -20.82 0.37
N GLY A 230 -2.65 -20.41 -0.75
CA GLY A 230 -3.53 -21.30 -1.54
C GLY A 230 -2.83 -22.55 -2.09
N HIS A 231 -1.52 -22.48 -2.37
CA HIS A 231 -0.74 -23.64 -2.80
C HIS A 231 -0.46 -24.64 -1.67
N VAL A 232 -0.29 -24.16 -0.43
CA VAL A 232 -0.10 -25.03 0.75
C VAL A 232 -1.41 -25.73 1.11
N ASP A 233 -2.53 -25.01 1.07
CA ASP A 233 -3.85 -25.57 1.41
C ASP A 233 -4.32 -26.64 0.39
N SER A 234 -3.88 -26.54 -0.88
CA SER A 234 -4.21 -27.53 -1.92
C SER A 234 -3.35 -28.79 -1.90
N LEU A 235 -2.21 -28.78 -1.19
CA LEU A 235 -1.37 -29.97 -0.98
C LEU A 235 -1.77 -30.77 0.28
N CYS A 236 -2.66 -30.23 1.12
CA CYS A 236 -3.17 -30.88 2.33
C CYS A 236 -4.55 -31.53 2.15
N LEU A 237 -5.01 -31.72 0.90
CA LEU A 237 -6.19 -32.55 0.66
C LEU A 237 -5.82 -34.02 0.93
N PRO A 238 -6.50 -34.71 1.87
CA PRO A 238 -6.30 -36.14 2.04
C PRO A 238 -6.73 -36.82 0.73
N LEU A 239 -5.82 -37.63 0.17
CA LEU A 239 -6.18 -38.62 -0.84
C LEU A 239 -7.28 -39.50 -0.24
N ALA A 240 -8.50 -39.33 -0.73
CA ALA A 240 -9.63 -40.24 -0.51
C ALA A 240 -9.53 -41.41 -1.49
#